data_AF-A0A3P7IFN6-F1
#
_entry.id   AF-A0A3P7IFN6-F1
#
_cell.length_a   1.000
_cell.length_b   1.000
_cell.length_c   1.000
_cell.angle_alpha   90.00
_cell.angle_beta   90.00
_cell.angle_gamma   90.00
#
_symmetry.space_group_name_H-M   'P 1'
#
loop_
_entity.id
_entity.type
_entity.pdbx_description
1 polymer ?
#
loop_
_entity_poly.entity_id
_entity_poly.type
_entity_poly.pdbx_seq_one_letter_code
_entity_poly.pdbx_strand_id
1 'polypeptide(L)'
;MTKFLRFSPSNFIPDIKIFVREDAEEEVRRLLSTPLFNFPSATIEIVSVSRENEEWGTADVLRHYAAKITRDFVVMSCDFITDARLQPMIDQFRAHKATFSCLLSDMCATGPVPGPKLRRGKGRFFLFCNF
;
A
#
# COMPACT_ATOMS: atom_id res chain seq x y z
N MET A 1 7.69 9.71 1.28
CA MET A 1 7.59 8.23 1.23
C MET A 1 6.11 7.90 1.39
N THR A 2 5.43 7.49 0.32
CA THR A 2 3.97 7.30 0.35
C THR A 2 3.65 5.84 0.63
N LYS A 3 3.02 5.53 1.76
CA LYS A 3 2.72 4.14 2.18
C LYS A 3 1.21 3.93 2.15
N PHE A 4 0.77 2.85 1.51
CA PHE A 4 -0.64 2.49 1.39
C PHE A 4 -0.99 1.38 2.40
N LEU A 5 -2.04 1.59 3.19
CA LEU A 5 -2.67 0.52 4.00
C LEU A 5 -4.05 0.16 3.43
N ARG A 6 -4.32 -1.15 3.26
CA ARG A 6 -5.56 -1.68 2.66
C ARG A 6 -6.23 -2.75 3.51
N PHE A 7 -7.57 -2.77 3.55
CA PHE A 7 -8.42 -3.74 4.25
C PHE A 7 -9.36 -4.54 3.29
N SER A 8 -9.76 -5.79 3.59
CA SER A 8 -10.76 -6.59 2.82
C SER A 8 -11.47 -7.67 3.65
N PRO A 9 -12.74 -8.03 3.37
CA PRO A 9 -13.01 -9.43 2.97
C PRO A 9 -14.08 -9.72 1.90
N SER A 10 -14.47 -8.80 1.00
CA SER A 10 -15.32 -9.19 -0.14
C SER A 10 -15.33 -8.13 -1.26
N ASN A 11 -14.61 -8.41 -2.36
CA ASN A 11 -14.77 -7.82 -3.69
C ASN A 11 -15.05 -6.30 -3.82
N PHE A 12 -14.48 -5.48 -2.96
CA PHE A 12 -14.21 -4.06 -3.22
C PHE A 12 -13.25 -3.56 -2.12
N ILE A 13 -12.42 -2.55 -2.39
CA ILE A 13 -11.52 -1.94 -1.38
C ILE A 13 -12.20 -0.68 -0.86
N PRO A 14 -12.85 -0.68 0.31
CA PRO A 14 -13.61 0.47 0.73
C PRO A 14 -12.78 1.52 1.46
N ASP A 15 -11.61 1.19 2.02
CA ASP A 15 -10.83 2.11 2.87
C ASP A 15 -9.32 2.00 2.57
N ILE A 16 -8.74 3.13 2.17
CA ILE A 16 -7.34 3.30 1.76
C ILE A 16 -6.75 4.45 2.55
N LYS A 17 -5.68 4.17 3.30
CA LYS A 17 -4.90 5.22 3.98
C LYS A 17 -3.60 5.46 3.22
N ILE A 18 -3.35 6.72 2.88
CA ILE A 18 -2.15 7.18 2.18
C ILE A 18 -1.33 8.01 3.15
N PHE A 19 -0.25 7.42 3.66
CA PHE A 19 0.68 8.14 4.53
C PHE A 19 1.61 8.97 3.67
N VAL A 20 1.61 10.27 3.85
CA VAL A 20 2.46 11.22 3.12
C VAL A 20 3.23 12.07 4.10
N ARG A 21 4.37 12.60 3.68
CA ARG A 21 5.00 13.67 4.45
C ARG A 21 4.10 14.90 4.39
N GLU A 22 4.08 15.67 5.46
CA GLU A 22 3.29 16.90 5.57
C GLU A 22 3.53 17.88 4.41
N ASP A 23 4.77 17.98 3.94
CA ASP A 23 5.16 18.82 2.80
C ASP A 23 4.63 18.36 1.43
N ALA A 24 4.18 17.12 1.32
CA ALA A 24 3.61 16.55 0.11
C ALA A 24 2.09 16.41 0.18
N GLU A 25 1.45 16.75 1.30
CA GLU A 25 0.02 16.50 1.52
C GLU A 25 -0.85 17.24 0.49
N GLU A 26 -0.62 18.54 0.32
CA GLU A 26 -1.42 19.38 -0.59
C GLU A 26 -1.32 18.89 -2.03
N GLU A 27 -0.13 18.52 -2.47
CA GLU A 27 0.10 18.03 -3.83
C GLU A 27 -0.59 16.68 -4.06
N VAL A 28 -0.49 15.76 -3.10
CA VAL A 28 -1.18 14.46 -3.19
C VAL A 28 -2.70 14.66 -3.16
N ARG A 29 -3.21 15.57 -2.32
CA ARG A 29 -4.64 15.89 -2.28
C ARG A 29 -5.13 16.47 -3.61
N ARG A 30 -4.34 17.35 -4.22
CA ARG A 30 -4.61 17.91 -5.56
C ARG A 30 -4.63 16.81 -6.62
N LEU A 31 -3.68 15.88 -6.62
CA LEU A 31 -3.65 14.76 -7.56
C LEU A 31 -4.87 13.83 -7.40
N LEU A 32 -5.25 13.52 -6.16
CA LEU A 32 -6.43 12.68 -5.89
C LEU A 32 -7.76 13.33 -6.32
N SER A 33 -7.81 14.66 -6.43
CA SER A 33 -8.99 15.36 -6.97
C SER A 33 -9.13 15.24 -8.49
N THR A 34 -8.10 14.76 -9.19
CA THR A 34 -8.12 14.62 -10.65
C THR A 34 -8.94 13.39 -11.09
N PRO A 35 -9.51 13.40 -12.32
CA PRO A 35 -10.28 12.27 -12.84
C PRO A 35 -9.50 10.95 -12.94
N LEU A 36 -8.17 11.00 -12.90
CA LEU A 36 -7.29 9.83 -12.94
C LEU A 36 -7.44 8.94 -11.69
N PHE A 37 -7.88 9.51 -10.57
CA PHE A 37 -8.04 8.80 -9.30
C PHE A 37 -9.52 8.66 -8.90
N ASN A 38 -10.40 8.49 -9.89
CA ASN A 38 -11.82 8.25 -9.64
C ASN A 38 -12.08 6.77 -9.27
N PHE A 39 -12.04 6.47 -7.98
CA PHE A 39 -12.38 5.17 -7.43
C PHE A 39 -13.70 5.27 -6.66
N PRO A 40 -14.87 5.18 -7.34
CA PRO A 40 -16.18 5.55 -6.77
C PRO A 40 -16.63 4.71 -5.57
N SER A 41 -15.91 3.64 -5.29
CA SER A 41 -16.30 2.62 -4.34
C SER A 41 -15.15 2.37 -3.34
N ALA A 42 -14.12 3.23 -3.35
CA ALA A 42 -13.05 3.30 -2.37
C ALA A 42 -13.05 4.67 -1.67
N THR A 43 -12.90 4.66 -0.35
CA THR A 43 -12.64 5.85 0.46
C THR A 43 -11.13 5.99 0.62
N ILE A 44 -10.61 7.15 0.26
CA ILE A 44 -9.18 7.46 0.35
C ILE A 44 -8.99 8.55 1.39
N GLU A 45 -8.21 8.28 2.42
CA GLU A 45 -7.79 9.25 3.41
C GLU A 45 -6.29 9.47 3.36
N ILE A 46 -5.89 10.74 3.44
CA ILE A 46 -4.49 11.14 3.51
C ILE A 46 -4.13 11.32 4.98
N VAL A 47 -3.02 10.72 5.40
CA VAL A 47 -2.47 10.85 6.74
C VAL A 47 -1.10 11.51 6.64
N SER A 48 -0.97 12.73 7.15
CA SER A 48 0.31 13.43 7.19
C SER A 48 1.22 12.88 8.28
N VAL A 49 2.49 12.73 7.92
CA VAL A 49 3.59 12.41 8.81
C VAL A 49 4.40 13.69 8.99
N SER A 50 4.48 14.17 10.24
CA SER A 50 5.21 15.38 10.63
C SER A 50 6.68 15.33 10.19
N ARG A 51 7.24 16.50 9.89
CA ARG A 51 8.68 16.67 9.57
C ARG A 51 9.61 16.24 10.70
N GLU A 52 9.17 16.34 11.95
CA GLU A 52 9.96 15.89 13.11
C GLU A 52 10.21 14.36 13.07
N ASN A 53 9.40 13.65 12.29
CA ASN A 53 9.46 12.21 12.09
C ASN A 53 10.04 11.84 10.72
N GLU A 54 10.90 12.69 10.13
CA GLU A 54 11.46 12.47 8.79
C GLU A 54 12.26 11.17 8.67
N GLU A 55 12.84 10.69 9.78
CA GLU A 55 13.58 9.43 9.84
C GLU A 55 12.69 8.18 9.89
N TRP A 56 11.36 8.33 10.04
CA TRP A 56 10.47 7.19 10.22
C TRP A 56 10.39 6.29 8.99
N GLY A 57 10.79 5.03 9.19
CA GLY A 57 10.62 3.96 8.25
C GLY A 57 9.17 3.50 8.14
N THR A 58 8.89 2.51 7.28
CA THR A 58 7.54 1.92 7.15
C THR A 58 7.03 1.37 8.48
N ALA A 59 7.88 0.65 9.19
CA ALA A 59 7.54 0.07 10.49
C ALA A 59 7.20 1.12 11.54
N ASP A 60 7.89 2.27 11.56
CA ASP A 60 7.68 3.31 12.57
C ASP A 60 6.33 4.01 12.38
N VAL A 61 5.99 4.33 11.13
CA VAL A 61 4.67 4.86 10.77
C VAL A 61 3.56 3.86 11.17
N LEU A 62 3.74 2.58 10.89
CA LEU A 62 2.78 1.54 11.27
C LEU A 62 2.63 1.42 12.78
N ARG A 63 3.74 1.48 13.52
CA ARG A 63 3.74 1.41 14.99
C ARG A 63 3.02 2.61 15.59
N HIS A 64 3.25 3.81 15.06
CA HIS A 64 2.56 5.02 15.48
C HIS A 64 1.05 4.95 15.18
N TYR A 65 0.66 4.34 14.07
CA TYR A 65 -0.73 4.21 13.66
C TYR A 65 -1.43 2.94 14.21
N ALA A 66 -0.72 2.08 14.93
CA ALA A 66 -1.17 0.73 15.30
C ALA A 66 -2.52 0.72 16.04
N ALA A 67 -2.76 1.68 16.94
CA ALA A 67 -4.00 1.78 17.69
C ALA A 67 -5.25 2.01 16.82
N LYS A 68 -5.09 2.53 15.61
CA LYS A 68 -6.18 2.75 14.64
C LYS A 68 -6.38 1.57 13.70
N ILE A 69 -5.48 0.59 13.71
CA ILE A 69 -5.56 -0.63 12.92
C ILE A 69 -6.39 -1.64 13.71
N THR A 70 -7.63 -1.84 13.29
CA THR A 70 -8.57 -2.73 14.00
C THR A 70 -8.71 -4.11 13.36
N ARG A 71 -8.05 -4.32 12.21
CA ARG A 71 -8.25 -5.50 11.38
C ARG A 71 -7.06 -5.72 10.41
N ASP A 72 -6.90 -6.92 9.86
CA ASP A 72 -5.94 -7.33 8.80
C ASP A 72 -5.67 -6.33 7.67
N PHE A 73 -4.44 -5.85 7.56
CA PHE A 73 -4.10 -4.87 6.53
C PHE A 73 -3.02 -5.34 5.57
N VAL A 74 -3.00 -4.70 4.41
CA VAL A 74 -1.95 -4.82 3.39
C VAL A 74 -1.15 -3.54 3.36
N VAL A 75 0.17 -3.65 3.49
CA VAL A 75 1.10 -2.56 3.22
C VAL A 75 1.55 -2.64 1.78
N MET A 76 1.41 -1.54 1.05
CA MET A 76 1.85 -1.42 -0.35
C MET A 76 2.71 -0.17 -0.53
N SER A 77 3.80 -0.32 -1.29
CA SER A 77 4.68 0.80 -1.68
C SER A 77 4.00 1.66 -2.75
N CYS A 78 4.27 2.96 -2.78
CA CYS A 78 3.67 3.88 -3.76
C CYS A 78 4.15 3.71 -5.20
N ASP A 79 5.29 3.04 -5.40
CA ASP A 79 5.84 2.70 -6.72
C ASP A 79 5.44 1.28 -7.16
N PHE A 80 4.53 0.66 -6.42
CA PHE A 80 4.14 -0.70 -6.67
C PHE A 80 3.15 -0.79 -7.83
N ILE A 81 3.61 -1.41 -8.92
CA ILE A 81 2.82 -1.64 -10.13
C ILE A 81 2.82 -3.14 -10.38
N THR A 82 1.62 -3.74 -10.44
CA THR A 82 1.45 -5.16 -10.74
C THR A 82 0.20 -5.49 -11.52
N ASP A 83 0.29 -6.56 -12.28
CA ASP A 83 -0.82 -7.30 -12.90
C ASP A 83 -1.25 -8.53 -12.06
N ALA A 84 -0.58 -8.80 -10.94
CA ALA A 84 -0.89 -9.94 -10.09
C ALA A 84 -2.24 -9.78 -9.39
N ARG A 85 -3.04 -10.85 -9.42
CA ARG A 85 -4.26 -10.94 -8.61
C ARG A 85 -3.86 -11.19 -7.16
N LEU A 86 -4.25 -10.30 -6.24
CA LEU A 86 -3.97 -10.45 -4.80
C LEU A 86 -4.92 -11.41 -4.09
N GLN A 87 -6.06 -11.76 -4.71
CA GLN A 87 -7.06 -12.62 -4.09
C GLN A 87 -6.50 -13.99 -3.66
N PRO A 88 -5.75 -14.74 -4.50
CA PRO A 88 -5.19 -16.02 -4.09
C PRO A 88 -4.23 -15.92 -2.88
N MET A 89 -3.49 -14.80 -2.78
CA MET A 89 -2.62 -14.54 -1.64
C MET A 89 -3.42 -14.27 -0.37
N ILE A 90 -4.50 -13.48 -0.47
CA ILE A 90 -5.43 -13.22 0.64
C ILE A 90 -6.08 -14.52 1.12
N ASP A 91 -6.49 -15.37 0.17
CA ASP A 91 -7.11 -16.65 0.48
C ASP A 91 -6.13 -17.58 1.21
N GLN A 92 -4.87 -17.63 0.78
CA GLN A 92 -3.82 -18.36 1.48
C GLN A 92 -3.54 -17.80 2.89
N PHE A 93 -3.44 -16.48 3.04
CA PHE A 93 -3.25 -15.83 4.34
C PHE A 93 -4.34 -16.24 5.34
N ARG A 94 -5.60 -16.23 4.89
CA ARG A 94 -6.77 -16.63 5.71
C ARG A 94 -6.80 -18.12 6.00
N ALA A 95 -6.56 -18.94 4.98
CA ALA A 95 -6.59 -20.41 5.12
C ALA A 95 -5.58 -20.90 6.16
N HIS A 96 -4.41 -20.25 6.23
CA HIS A 96 -3.35 -20.61 7.17
C HIS A 96 -3.41 -19.85 8.51
N LYS A 97 -4.39 -18.95 8.71
CA LYS A 97 -4.44 -18.04 9.87
C LYS A 97 -3.09 -17.37 10.14
N ALA A 98 -2.43 -16.93 9.07
CA ALA A 98 -1.09 -16.39 9.15
C ALA A 98 -1.11 -15.04 9.88
N THR A 99 -0.12 -14.80 10.74
CA THR A 99 0.09 -13.47 11.33
C THR A 99 0.71 -12.51 10.33
N PHE A 100 1.44 -13.06 9.37
CA PHE A 100 2.17 -12.31 8.37
C PHE A 100 2.26 -13.08 7.05
N SER A 101 2.15 -12.39 5.92
CA SER A 101 2.45 -12.97 4.60
C SER A 101 3.10 -11.96 3.69
N CYS A 102 4.09 -12.40 2.92
CA CYS A 102 4.84 -11.55 2.01
C CYS A 102 4.78 -12.11 0.58
N LEU A 103 4.45 -11.26 -0.39
CA LEU A 103 4.59 -11.61 -1.80
C LEU A 103 6.00 -11.22 -2.22
N LEU A 104 6.72 -12.20 -2.71
CA LEU A 104 8.02 -12.05 -3.33
C LEU A 104 7.87 -12.43 -4.80
N SER A 105 8.32 -11.57 -5.70
CA SER A 105 8.33 -11.88 -7.13
C SER A 105 9.57 -11.31 -7.81
N ASP A 106 10.14 -12.11 -8.72
CA ASP A 106 11.20 -11.69 -9.63
C ASP A 106 10.68 -10.75 -10.73
N MET A 107 9.38 -10.85 -11.06
CA MET A 107 8.69 -9.98 -12.01
C MET A 107 7.28 -9.64 -11.50
N CYS A 108 7.11 -8.42 -11.00
CA CYS A 108 5.81 -7.96 -10.52
C CYS A 108 4.89 -7.46 -11.64
N ALA A 109 5.37 -7.32 -12.87
CA ALA A 109 4.56 -6.92 -14.02
C ALA A 109 5.10 -7.57 -15.29
N THR A 110 4.22 -8.24 -16.04
CA THR A 110 4.57 -8.89 -17.32
C THR A 110 4.35 -7.97 -18.52
N GLY A 111 3.57 -6.90 -18.36
CA GLY A 111 3.27 -5.91 -19.40
C GLY A 111 4.35 -4.82 -19.60
N PRO A 112 4.19 -3.97 -20.64
CA PRO A 112 5.06 -2.82 -20.87
C PRO A 112 4.92 -1.83 -19.71
N VAL A 113 6.04 -1.54 -19.04
CA VAL A 113 6.12 -0.53 -17.98
C VAL A 113 6.68 0.78 -18.55
N PRO A 114 6.12 1.95 -18.17
CA PRO A 114 6.66 3.24 -18.61
C PRO A 114 8.10 3.46 -18.11
N GLY A 115 8.97 3.97 -18.98
CA GLY A 115 10.33 4.40 -18.64
C GLY A 115 11.46 3.56 -19.27
N PRO A 116 12.72 4.04 -19.20
CA PRO A 116 13.89 3.30 -19.67
C PRO A 116 13.97 1.93 -18.98
N LYS A 117 14.38 0.87 -19.69
CA LYS A 117 14.63 -0.46 -19.09
C LYS A 117 15.77 -0.38 -18.07
N LEU A 118 15.47 0.05 -16.86
CA LEU A 118 16.41 0.10 -15.74
C LEU A 118 16.75 -1.35 -15.34
N ARG A 119 18.01 -1.60 -14.94
CA ARG A 119 18.42 -2.89 -14.35
C ARG A 119 17.47 -3.21 -13.20
N ARG A 120 16.66 -4.26 -13.37
CA ARG A 120 15.65 -4.69 -12.40
C ARG A 120 16.35 -5.21 -11.15
N GLY A 121 16.22 -4.48 -10.04
CA GLY A 121 16.59 -4.97 -8.72
C GLY A 121 15.72 -6.16 -8.33
N LYS A 122 16.32 -7.19 -7.72
CA LYS A 122 15.61 -8.38 -7.22
C LYS A 122 14.74 -8.00 -6.02
N GLY A 123 13.46 -8.34 -6.10
CA GLY A 123 12.51 -8.30 -4.99
C GLY A 123 11.76 -6.98 -4.82
N ARG A 124 10.44 -6.98 -5.08
CA ARG A 124 9.51 -5.99 -4.51
C ARG A 124 8.57 -6.72 -3.57
N PHE A 125 8.38 -6.15 -2.38
CA PHE A 125 7.74 -6.80 -1.23
C PHE A 125 6.27 -6.35 -1.08
N PHE A 126 5.37 -7.30 -0.83
CA PHE A 126 4.09 -7.03 -0.15
C PHE A 126 4.19 -7.41 1.31
N LEU A 127 3.43 -6.76 2.18
CA LEU A 127 3.27 -7.20 3.56
C LEU A 127 1.78 -7.27 3.89
N PHE A 128 1.30 -8.46 4.23
CA PHE A 128 0.04 -8.68 4.93
C PHE A 128 0.35 -8.88 6.40
N CYS A 129 -0.32 -8.14 7.28
CA CYS A 129 -0.17 -8.29 8.73
C CYS A 129 -1.55 -8.46 9.38
N ASN A 130 -1.63 -9.42 10.30
CA ASN A 130 -2.69 -9.54 11.31
C ASN A 130 -2.09 -9.05 12.64
N PHE A 131 -2.82 -8.20 13.36
CA PHE A 131 -2.47 -7.71 14.70
C PHE A 131 -3.53 -8.21 15.69
#